data_AF-A0A837I014-F1
#
_entry.id   AF-A0A837I014-F1
#
_cell.length_a   1.000
_cell.length_b   1.000
_cell.length_c   1.000
_cell.angle_alpha   90.00
_cell.angle_beta   90.00
_cell.angle_gamma   90.00
#
_symmetry.space_group_name_H-M   'P 1'
#
loop_
_entity.id
_entity.type
_entity.pdbx_description
1 polymer ?
#
loop_
_entity_poly.entity_id
_entity_poly.type
_entity_poly.pdbx_seq_one_letter_code
_entity_poly.pdbx_strand_id
1 'polypeptide(L)'
;MKIKIGNREYTLNNNSGKFDRAKIDAGERATNEQVFAHYDKLAGLIRDENGNKVPNGNFWEVEKKRIADEPNQLRYKTDEELREIMRNSIDNQHVPSSIYHKAKQELEFRSTSKQENKKDDEILKLSPELYGVGVNLKSLWKKVKSWF
;
A
#
# COMPACT_ATOMS: atom_id res chain seq x y z
N MET A 1 -5.67 9.06 -31.79
CA MET A 1 -4.42 8.36 -31.40
C MET A 1 -4.78 6.93 -31.04
N LYS A 2 -3.96 5.94 -31.43
CA LYS A 2 -4.22 4.52 -31.12
C LYS A 2 -3.23 4.03 -30.08
N ILE A 3 -3.71 3.34 -29.06
CA ILE A 3 -2.88 2.72 -28.02
C ILE A 3 -3.28 1.25 -27.90
N LYS A 4 -2.28 0.37 -27.82
CA LYS A 4 -2.49 -1.04 -27.54
C LYS A 4 -2.34 -1.31 -26.04
N ILE A 5 -3.32 -1.99 -25.47
CA ILE A 5 -3.35 -2.44 -24.07
C ILE A 5 -3.63 -3.95 -24.09
N GLY A 6 -2.65 -4.74 -23.67
CA GLY A 6 -2.66 -6.19 -23.82
C GLY A 6 -2.90 -6.61 -25.28
N ASN A 7 -3.98 -7.36 -25.51
CA ASN A 7 -4.38 -7.81 -26.85
C ASN A 7 -5.38 -6.89 -27.55
N ARG A 8 -5.78 -5.77 -26.94
CA ARG A 8 -6.81 -4.88 -27.48
C ARG A 8 -6.23 -3.54 -27.92
N GLU A 9 -6.70 -3.02 -29.05
CA GLU A 9 -6.40 -1.65 -29.50
C GLU A 9 -7.53 -0.69 -29.11
N TYR A 10 -7.16 0.47 -28.59
CA TYR A 10 -8.11 1.52 -28.25
C TYR A 10 -7.74 2.81 -28.96
N THR A 11 -8.77 3.53 -29.41
CA THR A 11 -8.62 4.85 -30.00
C THR A 11 -8.95 5.93 -28.97
N LEU A 12 -7.97 6.79 -28.70
CA LEU A 12 -8.10 7.97 -27.87
C LEU A 12 -8.27 9.23 -28.71
N ASN A 13 -9.15 10.11 -28.23
CA ASN A 13 -9.31 11.44 -28.78
C ASN A 13 -8.72 12.52 -27.85
N ASN A 14 -7.56 13.07 -28.21
CA ASN A 14 -6.88 14.10 -27.40
C ASN A 14 -7.41 15.52 -27.66
N ASN A 15 -8.73 15.70 -27.74
CA ASN A 15 -9.37 16.98 -28.09
C ASN A 15 -9.09 18.15 -27.11
N SER A 16 -8.40 17.94 -25.99
CA SER A 16 -8.09 19.02 -25.02
C SER A 16 -6.80 18.80 -24.25
N GLY A 17 -5.82 18.08 -24.79
CA GLY A 17 -4.59 17.74 -24.05
C GLY A 17 -4.84 16.90 -22.78
N LYS A 18 -5.99 16.20 -22.72
CA LYS A 18 -6.34 15.34 -21.58
C LYS A 18 -5.39 14.16 -21.47
N PHE A 19 -4.88 13.68 -22.61
CA PHE A 19 -3.92 12.58 -22.63
C PHE A 19 -2.57 13.01 -22.04
N ASP A 20 -2.12 14.21 -22.35
CA ASP A 20 -0.86 14.76 -21.82
C ASP A 20 -0.97 14.98 -20.31
N ARG A 21 -2.11 15.50 -19.85
CA ARG A 21 -2.43 15.60 -18.41
C ARG A 21 -2.47 14.23 -17.73
N ALA A 22 -3.05 13.22 -18.37
CA ALA A 22 -3.10 11.87 -17.84
C ALA A 22 -1.70 11.24 -17.71
N LYS A 23 -0.79 11.48 -18.67
CA LYS A 23 0.61 11.06 -18.57
C LYS A 23 1.32 11.71 -17.39
N ILE A 24 1.12 13.01 -17.19
CA ILE A 24 1.71 13.74 -16.06
C ILE A 24 1.17 13.21 -14.74
N ASP A 25 -0.15 13.02 -14.62
CA ASP A 25 -0.82 12.53 -13.39
C ASP A 25 -0.45 11.07 -13.07
N ALA A 26 -0.23 10.24 -14.08
CA ALA A 26 0.22 8.85 -13.91
C ALA A 26 1.71 8.74 -13.57
N GLY A 27 2.53 9.71 -14.01
CA GLY A 27 3.97 9.76 -13.79
C GLY A 27 4.82 9.24 -14.95
N GLU A 28 6.11 9.60 -14.97
CA GLU A 28 7.02 9.33 -16.09
C GLU A 28 7.28 7.85 -16.37
N ARG A 29 7.13 6.99 -15.35
CA ARG A 29 7.30 5.53 -15.45
C ARG A 29 5.98 4.77 -15.55
N ALA A 30 4.87 5.47 -15.79
CA ALA A 30 3.56 4.85 -15.89
C ALA A 30 3.45 3.96 -17.12
N THR A 31 2.84 2.79 -16.92
CA THR A 31 2.42 1.91 -18.02
C THR A 31 1.28 2.55 -18.81
N ASN A 32 1.10 2.11 -20.05
CA ASN A 32 0.01 2.57 -20.90
C ASN A 32 -1.36 2.38 -20.25
N GLU A 33 -1.54 1.31 -19.47
CA GLU A 33 -2.76 0.99 -18.72
C GLU A 33 -3.05 2.03 -17.63
N GLN A 34 -2.03 2.40 -16.85
CA GLN A 34 -2.15 3.44 -15.83
C GLN A 34 -2.48 4.78 -16.47
N VAL A 35 -1.74 5.19 -17.51
CA VAL A 35 -2.05 6.42 -18.26
C VAL A 35 -3.49 6.40 -18.78
N PHE A 36 -3.99 5.24 -19.22
CA PHE A 36 -5.37 5.06 -19.67
C PHE A 36 -6.38 5.26 -18.54
N ALA A 37 -6.12 4.72 -17.36
CA ALA A 37 -6.97 4.90 -16.19
C ALA A 37 -7.03 6.37 -15.76
N HIS A 38 -5.91 7.08 -15.79
CA HIS A 38 -5.86 8.52 -15.53
C HIS A 38 -6.58 9.33 -16.64
N TYR A 39 -6.51 8.89 -17.89
CA TYR A 39 -7.26 9.52 -18.98
C TYR A 39 -8.78 9.31 -18.83
N ASP A 40 -9.18 8.13 -18.38
CA ASP A 40 -10.56 7.76 -18.07
C ASP A 40 -11.11 8.58 -16.88
N LYS A 41 -10.31 8.76 -15.83
CA LYS A 41 -10.57 9.68 -14.70
C LYS A 41 -10.88 11.10 -15.15
N LEU A 42 -10.21 11.59 -16.20
CA LEU A 42 -10.43 12.92 -16.79
C LEU A 42 -11.65 12.97 -17.75
N ALA A 43 -12.49 11.93 -17.75
CA ALA A 43 -13.59 11.75 -18.69
C ALA A 43 -13.11 11.88 -20.15
N GLY A 44 -11.98 11.26 -20.45
CA GLY A 44 -11.45 11.14 -21.80
C GLY A 44 -12.35 10.29 -22.69
N LEU A 45 -12.37 10.57 -24.00
CA LEU A 45 -13.15 9.77 -24.94
C LEU A 45 -12.32 8.58 -25.42
N ILE A 46 -12.70 7.40 -24.95
CA ILE A 46 -12.09 6.12 -25.30
C ILE A 46 -13.03 5.38 -26.26
N ARG A 47 -12.48 4.87 -27.35
CA ARG A 47 -13.18 3.97 -28.27
C ARG A 47 -12.48 2.62 -28.36
N ASP A 48 -13.27 1.55 -28.46
CA ASP A 48 -12.77 0.20 -28.70
C ASP A 48 -12.34 0.01 -30.18
N GLU A 49 -11.91 -1.21 -30.51
CA GLU A 49 -11.50 -1.63 -31.86
C GLU A 49 -12.60 -1.47 -32.90
N ASN A 50 -13.86 -1.60 -32.47
CA ASN A 50 -15.04 -1.47 -33.32
C ASN A 50 -15.50 0.00 -33.45
N GLY A 51 -14.82 0.93 -32.78
CA GLY A 51 -15.15 2.35 -32.76
C GLY A 51 -16.28 2.72 -31.78
N ASN A 52 -16.78 1.76 -30.98
CA ASN A 52 -17.77 2.01 -29.95
C ASN A 52 -17.15 2.75 -28.77
N LYS A 53 -17.92 3.66 -28.18
CA LYS A 53 -17.49 4.37 -26.98
C LYS A 53 -17.44 3.40 -25.79
N VAL A 54 -16.29 3.33 -25.14
CA VAL A 54 -16.16 2.60 -23.86
C VAL A 54 -16.76 3.46 -22.74
N PRO A 55 -17.53 2.87 -21.80
CA PRO A 55 -18.04 3.60 -20.65
C PRO A 55 -16.90 4.20 -19.82
N ASN A 56 -17.07 5.45 -19.40
CA ASN A 56 -16.08 6.13 -18.58
C ASN A 56 -16.10 5.55 -17.15
N GLY A 57 -14.94 5.50 -16.52
CA GLY A 57 -14.73 5.06 -15.14
C GLY A 57 -14.30 3.60 -15.00
N ASN A 58 -14.48 2.77 -16.02
CA ASN A 58 -14.14 1.35 -15.94
C ASN A 58 -12.64 1.11 -15.69
N PHE A 59 -11.76 1.89 -16.33
CA PHE A 59 -10.32 1.74 -16.15
C PHE A 59 -9.87 2.41 -14.86
N TRP A 60 -10.46 3.56 -14.53
CA TRP A 60 -10.15 4.27 -13.29
C TRP A 60 -10.51 3.47 -12.04
N GLU A 61 -11.65 2.78 -12.01
CA GLU A 61 -12.05 1.98 -10.86
C GLU A 61 -11.11 0.77 -10.63
N VAL A 62 -10.60 0.15 -11.70
CA VAL A 62 -9.59 -0.92 -11.59
C VAL A 62 -8.29 -0.36 -11.02
N GLU A 63 -7.83 0.78 -11.53
CA GLU A 63 -6.60 1.42 -11.05
C GLU A 63 -6.74 1.89 -9.61
N LYS A 64 -7.89 2.45 -9.24
CA LYS A 64 -8.21 2.85 -7.88
C LYS A 64 -8.17 1.67 -6.90
N LYS A 65 -8.66 0.50 -7.31
CA LYS A 65 -8.50 -0.74 -6.53
C LYS A 65 -7.05 -1.16 -6.42
N ARG A 66 -6.28 -1.11 -7.51
CA ARG A 66 -4.84 -1.41 -7.51
C ARG A 66 -4.05 -0.51 -6.56
N ILE A 67 -4.34 0.79 -6.55
CA ILE A 67 -3.75 1.78 -5.63
C ILE A 67 -4.23 1.54 -4.19
N ALA A 68 -5.51 1.22 -4.00
CA ALA A 68 -6.06 0.90 -2.68
C ALA A 68 -5.49 -0.41 -2.10
N ASP A 69 -5.12 -1.36 -2.96
CA ASP A 69 -4.49 -2.65 -2.63
C ASP A 69 -2.95 -2.57 -2.56
N GLU A 70 -2.34 -1.49 -3.02
CA GLU A 70 -0.92 -1.18 -2.86
C GLU A 70 -0.41 -1.38 -1.41
N PRO A 71 -1.14 -1.01 -0.34
CA PRO A 71 -0.76 -1.37 1.03
C PRO A 71 -0.67 -2.87 1.32
N ASN A 72 -1.43 -3.73 0.65
CA ASN A 72 -1.24 -5.18 0.73
C ASN A 72 -0.04 -5.65 -0.11
N GLN A 73 0.35 -4.89 -1.15
CA GLN A 73 1.57 -5.14 -1.92
C GLN A 73 2.84 -4.76 -1.13
N LEU A 74 2.77 -3.78 -0.21
CA LEU A 74 3.88 -3.43 0.70
C LEU A 74 4.33 -4.61 1.56
N ARG A 75 3.40 -5.50 1.93
CA ARG A 75 3.72 -6.72 2.70
C ARG A 75 4.64 -7.69 1.96
N TYR A 76 4.62 -7.69 0.62
CA TYR A 76 5.46 -8.56 -0.21
C TYR A 76 6.75 -7.88 -0.67
N LYS A 77 6.90 -6.57 -0.41
CA LYS A 77 8.12 -5.82 -0.72
C LYS A 77 9.20 -6.08 0.31
N THR A 78 10.44 -6.04 -0.13
CA THR A 78 11.62 -6.16 0.74
C THR A 78 11.83 -4.89 1.57
N ASP A 79 12.59 -4.98 2.66
CA ASP A 79 12.88 -3.84 3.53
C ASP A 79 13.60 -2.70 2.78
N GLU A 80 14.38 -3.03 1.74
CA GLU A 80 15.09 -2.04 0.91
C GLU A 80 14.12 -1.28 -0.01
N GLU A 81 13.17 -1.97 -0.64
CA GLU A 81 12.13 -1.32 -1.46
C GLU A 81 11.20 -0.43 -0.63
N LEU A 82 10.90 -0.82 0.62
CA LEU A 82 10.11 0.02 1.52
C LEU A 82 10.87 1.31 1.89
N ARG A 83 12.18 1.22 2.10
CA ARG A 83 13.04 2.40 2.33
C ARG A 83 13.16 3.27 1.09
N GLU A 84 13.21 2.66 -0.09
CA GLU A 84 13.22 3.39 -1.36
C GLU A 84 11.93 4.19 -1.56
N ILE A 85 10.77 3.60 -1.26
CA ILE A 85 9.48 4.33 -1.26
C ILE A 85 9.53 5.51 -0.28
N MET A 86 10.09 5.31 0.92
CA MET A 86 10.25 6.39 1.90
C MET A 86 11.22 7.48 1.41
N ARG A 87 12.32 7.11 0.75
CA ARG A 87 13.30 8.06 0.18
C ARG A 87 12.71 8.87 -0.98
N ASN A 88 12.01 8.20 -1.90
CA ASN A 88 11.35 8.85 -3.03
C ASN A 88 10.24 9.82 -2.58
N SER A 89 9.60 9.54 -1.44
CA SER A 89 8.64 10.45 -0.80
C SER A 89 9.30 11.72 -0.25
N ILE A 90 10.58 11.67 0.11
CA ILE A 90 11.37 12.81 0.62
C ILE A 90 11.93 13.63 -0.56
N ASP A 91 12.33 12.96 -1.64
CA ASP A 91 12.97 13.56 -2.82
C ASP A 91 11.97 14.15 -3.85
N ASN A 92 10.75 14.51 -3.43
CA ASN A 92 9.71 15.16 -4.25
C ASN A 92 9.16 14.37 -5.47
N GLN A 93 9.43 13.07 -5.59
CA GLN A 93 8.59 12.23 -6.46
C GLN A 93 7.26 12.00 -5.76
N HIS A 94 6.15 12.33 -6.42
CA HIS A 94 4.81 12.37 -5.84
C HIS A 94 4.35 10.98 -5.32
N VAL A 95 4.76 10.64 -4.11
CA VAL A 95 4.23 9.51 -3.35
C VAL A 95 3.19 10.07 -2.37
N PRO A 96 1.91 9.67 -2.50
CA PRO A 96 0.88 10.07 -1.57
C PRO A 96 1.28 9.80 -0.11
N SER A 97 1.02 10.78 0.78
CA SER A 97 1.33 10.68 2.21
C SER A 97 0.80 9.40 2.87
N SER A 98 -0.34 8.90 2.41
CA SER A 98 -0.94 7.64 2.87
C SER A 98 -0.06 6.41 2.60
N ILE A 99 0.72 6.39 1.51
CA ILE A 99 1.62 5.30 1.15
C ILE A 99 2.89 5.38 2.00
N TYR A 100 3.45 6.58 2.19
CA TYR A 100 4.60 6.80 3.06
C TYR A 100 4.37 6.32 4.50
N HIS A 101 3.28 6.77 5.12
CA HIS A 101 2.97 6.42 6.51
C HIS A 101 2.77 4.91 6.70
N LYS A 102 2.22 4.24 5.68
CA LYS A 102 2.04 2.79 5.70
C LYS A 102 3.33 2.02 5.48
N ALA A 103 4.21 2.47 4.56
CA ALA A 103 5.53 1.87 4.37
C ALA A 103 6.38 1.97 5.64
N LYS A 104 6.32 3.13 6.32
CA LYS A 104 6.94 3.34 7.62
C LYS A 104 6.39 2.38 8.69
N GLN A 105 5.07 2.28 8.79
CA GLN A 105 4.39 1.40 9.73
C GLN A 105 4.77 -0.08 9.51
N GLU A 106 4.82 -0.55 8.27
CA GLU A 106 5.22 -1.92 7.93
C GLU A 106 6.68 -2.20 8.30
N LEU A 107 7.60 -1.25 8.05
CA LEU A 107 9.01 -1.35 8.48
C LEU A 107 9.14 -1.41 10.01
N GLU A 108 8.35 -0.62 10.74
CA GLU A 108 8.32 -0.64 12.20
C GLU A 108 7.85 -2.00 12.73
N PHE A 109 6.78 -2.58 12.16
CA PHE A 109 6.31 -3.92 12.51
C PHE A 109 7.36 -5.03 12.22
N ARG A 110 8.11 -4.90 11.13
CA ARG A 110 9.20 -5.86 10.81
C ARG A 110 10.43 -5.71 11.71
N SER A 111 10.74 -4.48 12.13
CA SER A 111 11.85 -4.23 13.03
C SER A 111 11.58 -4.75 14.45
N THR A 112 10.34 -4.64 14.91
CA THR A 112 9.90 -5.13 16.23
C THR A 112 9.85 -6.65 16.30
N SER A 113 9.33 -7.32 15.27
CA SER A 113 9.36 -8.80 15.15
C SER A 113 10.76 -9.39 15.00
N LYS A 114 11.69 -8.69 14.33
CA LYS A 114 13.12 -9.05 14.32
C LYS A 114 13.79 -8.86 15.70
N GLN A 115 13.28 -7.96 16.53
CA GLN A 115 13.77 -7.75 17.90
C GLN A 115 13.23 -8.80 18.90
N GLU A 116 12.02 -9.33 18.71
CA GLU A 116 11.48 -10.39 19.58
C GLU A 116 12.30 -11.70 19.47
N ASN A 117 12.71 -12.11 18.27
CA ASN A 117 13.55 -13.30 18.09
C ASN A 117 14.98 -13.17 18.67
N LYS A 118 15.42 -11.98 19.10
CA LYS A 118 16.69 -11.80 19.83
C LYS A 118 16.52 -11.81 21.35
N LYS A 119 15.29 -11.69 21.85
CA LYS A 119 15.03 -11.69 23.30
C LYS A 119 14.78 -13.08 23.88
N ASP A 120 14.50 -14.07 23.03
CA ASP A 120 14.31 -15.45 23.48
C ASP A 120 15.63 -16.15 23.88
N ASP A 121 16.78 -15.63 23.47
CA ASP A 121 18.11 -16.08 23.93
C ASP A 121 18.53 -15.42 25.26
N GLU A 122 17.88 -14.32 25.66
CA GLU A 122 17.99 -13.80 27.02
C GLU A 122 16.91 -14.48 27.88
N ILE A 123 17.17 -15.74 28.23
CA ILE A 123 16.58 -16.34 29.43
C ILE A 123 16.75 -15.31 30.55
N LEU A 124 15.64 -14.67 30.92
CA LEU A 124 15.53 -13.83 32.11
C LEU A 124 16.01 -14.67 33.29
N LYS A 125 17.29 -14.51 33.64
CA LYS A 125 17.81 -14.85 34.96
C LYS A 125 17.14 -13.90 35.93
N LEU A 126 15.89 -14.19 36.26
CA LEU A 126 15.22 -13.62 37.43
C LEU A 126 16.16 -13.88 38.60
N SER A 127 16.60 -12.81 39.23
CA SER A 127 17.43 -12.86 40.43
C SER A 127 16.76 -13.78 41.47
N PRO A 128 17.54 -14.62 42.19
CA PRO A 128 17.00 -15.58 43.15
C PRO A 128 16.11 -14.97 44.26
N GLU A 129 16.12 -13.66 44.44
CA GLU A 129 15.36 -12.95 45.47
C GLU A 129 13.84 -12.94 45.24
N LEU A 130 13.36 -13.21 44.02
CA LEU A 130 11.92 -13.29 43.72
C LEU A 130 11.32 -14.69 43.96
N TYR A 131 12.13 -15.73 44.18
CA TYR A 131 11.65 -17.09 44.44
C TYR A 131 11.16 -17.31 45.89
N GLY A 132 11.26 -16.29 46.76
CA GLY A 132 10.90 -16.38 48.18
C GLY A 132 9.52 -15.85 48.56
N VAL A 133 8.82 -15.13 47.67
CA VAL A 133 7.51 -14.55 47.98
C VAL A 133 6.44 -15.35 47.25
N GLY A 134 5.92 -16.38 47.91
CA GLY A 134 4.78 -17.17 47.43
C GLY A 134 3.53 -16.31 47.28
N VAL A 135 3.37 -15.66 46.13
CA VAL A 135 2.14 -14.95 45.79
C VAL A 135 1.06 -15.99 45.50
N ASN A 136 0.11 -16.15 46.42
CA ASN A 136 -1.01 -17.06 46.27
C ASN A 136 -2.04 -16.51 45.26
N LEU A 137 -1.84 -16.84 43.98
CA LEU A 137 -2.69 -16.46 42.86
C LEU A 137 -4.17 -16.87 43.02
N LYS A 138 -4.50 -17.84 43.88
CA LYS A 138 -5.92 -18.22 44.14
C LYS A 138 -6.71 -17.10 44.84
N SER A 139 -6.07 -16.26 45.65
CA SER A 139 -6.75 -15.17 46.37
C SER A 139 -7.13 -14.03 45.41
N LEU A 140 -6.29 -13.75 44.43
CA LEU A 140 -6.52 -12.74 43.39
C LEU A 140 -7.71 -13.09 42.48
N TRP A 141 -7.87 -14.37 42.13
CA TRP A 141 -8.99 -14.83 41.30
C TRP A 141 -10.36 -14.74 42.00
N LYS A 142 -10.42 -14.81 43.34
CA LYS A 142 -11.68 -14.65 44.08
C LYS A 142 -12.22 -13.22 44.04
N LYS A 143 -11.34 -12.20 43.97
CA LYS A 143 -11.75 -10.79 43.88
C LYS A 143 -12.34 -10.42 42.52
N VAL A 144 -11.79 -10.97 41.43
CA VAL A 144 -12.26 -10.67 40.06
C VAL A 144 -13.68 -11.20 39.82
N LYS A 145 -14.03 -12.33 40.42
CA LYS A 145 -15.36 -12.97 40.26
C LYS A 145 -16.50 -12.29 41.04
N SER A 146 -16.21 -11.28 41.87
CA SER A 146 -17.23 -10.50 42.60
C SER A 146 -17.65 -9.24 41.86
N TRP A 147 -17.08 -8.97 40.68
CA TRP A 147 -17.34 -7.79 39.85
C TRP A 147 -18.11 -8.09 38.55
N PHE A 148 -18.46 -9.37 38.33
CA PHE A 148 -19.34 -9.86 37.27
C PHE A 148 -20.43 -10.73 37.90
#